data_AF-A0A917A1H8-F1
#
_entry.id   AF-A0A917A1H8-F1
#
_cell.length_a   1.000
_cell.length_b   1.000
_cell.length_c   1.000
_cell.angle_alpha   90.00
_cell.angle_beta   90.00
_cell.angle_gamma   90.00
#
_symmetry.space_group_name_H-M   'P 1'
#
loop_
_entity.id
_entity.type
_entity.pdbx_description
1 polymer ?
#
loop_
_entity_poly.entity_id
_entity_poly.type
_entity_poly.pdbx_seq_one_letter_code
_entity_poly.pdbx_strand_id
1 'polypeptide(L)'
;MPDGTTRFSYKGKPIFHYMGCSTFSNFTVLPEIAVAKIRRDAPFRTTCYCGCGETTGVGGVTKTAKVEPGSNVVVFGLGGIRNPGRPDGRGG
;
A
#
# COMPACT_ATOMS: atom_id res chain seq x y z
N MET A 1 -7.10 -1.34 16.95
CA MET A 1 -8.09 -2.22 16.29
C MET A 1 -9.45 -1.53 16.34
N PRO A 2 -10.46 -1.94 15.54
CA PRO A 2 -11.80 -1.33 15.59
C PRO A 2 -12.44 -1.39 16.99
N ASP A 3 -12.01 -2.35 17.82
CA ASP A 3 -12.39 -2.51 19.23
C ASP A 3 -11.64 -1.55 20.20
N GLY A 4 -10.86 -0.59 19.69
CA GLY A 4 -10.09 0.37 20.49
C GLY A 4 -8.85 -0.20 21.18
N THR A 5 -8.60 -1.50 21.11
CA THR A 5 -7.46 -2.15 21.77
C THR A 5 -6.25 -2.27 20.84
N THR A 6 -5.10 -2.59 21.43
CA THR A 6 -3.88 -2.94 20.69
C THR A 6 -3.60 -4.45 20.73
N ARG A 7 -2.85 -4.92 19.72
CA ARG A 7 -2.31 -6.29 19.63
C ARG A 7 -0.79 -6.30 19.74
N PHE A 8 -0.18 -5.14 19.92
CA PHE A 8 1.26 -4.99 20.08
C PHE A 8 1.58 -4.54 21.50
N SER A 9 2.51 -5.24 22.13
CA SER A 9 3.14 -4.83 23.38
C SER A 9 4.65 -5.00 23.24
N TYR A 10 5.41 -4.10 23.85
CA TYR A 10 6.86 -4.19 23.92
C TYR A 10 7.32 -3.78 25.31
N LYS A 11 8.04 -4.68 25.98
CA LYS A 11 8.53 -4.46 27.36
C LYS A 11 7.42 -4.02 28.33
N GLY A 12 6.25 -4.67 28.23
CA GLY A 12 5.09 -4.37 29.07
C GLY A 12 4.34 -3.08 28.74
N LYS A 13 4.77 -2.32 27.72
CA LYS A 13 4.07 -1.11 27.25
C LYS A 13 3.25 -1.41 25.99
N PRO A 14 1.99 -0.97 25.91
CA PRO A 14 1.20 -1.09 24.69
C PRO A 14 1.79 -0.22 23.58
N ILE A 15 1.88 -0.77 22.37
CA ILE A 15 2.27 -0.03 21.15
C ILE A 15 1.00 0.22 20.34
N PHE A 16 0.83 1.42 19.79
CA PHE A 16 -0.31 1.74 18.95
C PHE A 16 -0.19 1.14 17.55
N HIS A 17 -1.34 0.80 16.96
CA HIS A 17 -1.41 0.41 15.56
C HIS A 17 -1.29 1.65 14.67
N TYR A 18 -0.43 1.59 13.64
CA TYR A 18 -0.29 2.66 12.66
C TYR A 18 -1.10 2.36 11.41
N MET A 19 -2.02 3.28 11.06
CA MET A 19 -2.94 3.18 9.92
C MET A 19 -3.66 1.82 9.79
N GLY A 20 -3.87 1.11 10.92
CA GLY A 20 -4.53 -0.20 10.93
C GLY A 20 -3.76 -1.35 10.27
N CYS A 21 -2.51 -1.14 9.82
CA CYS A 21 -1.72 -2.15 9.12
C CYS A 21 -0.45 -2.57 9.88
N SER A 22 0.29 -1.62 10.47
CA SER A 22 1.51 -1.87 11.25
C SER A 22 2.46 -2.93 10.64
N THR A 23 2.83 -2.75 9.36
CA THR A 23 3.57 -3.77 8.58
C THR A 23 5.06 -3.85 8.88
N PHE A 24 5.59 -3.00 9.77
CA PHE A 24 6.99 -3.05 10.23
C PHE A 24 7.17 -3.99 11.43
N SER A 25 6.51 -5.15 11.37
CA SER A 25 6.60 -6.24 12.35
C SER A 25 6.52 -7.57 11.60
N ASN A 26 7.20 -8.60 12.09
CA ASN A 26 7.17 -9.94 11.47
C ASN A 26 5.76 -10.54 11.45
N PHE A 27 4.93 -10.17 12.43
CA PHE A 27 3.53 -10.54 12.51
C PHE A 27 2.70 -9.31 12.82
N THR A 28 1.55 -9.18 12.17
CA THR A 28 0.59 -8.10 12.41
C THR A 28 -0.83 -8.68 12.42
N VAL A 29 -1.72 -8.01 13.16
CA VAL A 29 -3.13 -8.40 13.27
C VAL A 29 -3.95 -7.28 12.67
N LEU A 30 -4.68 -7.59 11.60
CA LEU A 30 -5.57 -6.66 10.91
C LEU A 30 -7.02 -7.15 11.00
N PRO A 31 -8.01 -6.25 10.98
CA PRO A 31 -9.40 -6.64 10.80
C PRO A 31 -9.62 -7.17 9.38
N GLU A 32 -10.58 -8.07 9.20
CA GLU A 32 -10.88 -8.69 7.90
C GLU A 32 -11.16 -7.65 6.80
N ILE A 33 -11.81 -6.54 7.14
CA ILE A 33 -12.09 -5.42 6.22
C ILE A 33 -10.84 -4.72 5.67
N ALA A 34 -9.68 -4.90 6.31
CA ALA A 34 -8.41 -4.29 5.94
C ALA A 34 -7.46 -5.27 5.22
N VAL A 35 -7.96 -6.47 4.85
CA VAL A 35 -7.18 -7.49 4.14
C VAL A 35 -7.92 -7.94 2.89
N ALA A 36 -7.22 -7.94 1.75
CA ALA A 36 -7.74 -8.48 0.50
C ALA A 36 -6.92 -9.70 0.06
N LYS A 37 -7.59 -10.78 -0.31
CA LYS A 37 -6.93 -11.99 -0.83
C LYS A 37 -6.47 -11.76 -2.27
N ILE A 38 -5.17 -11.91 -2.50
CA ILE A 38 -4.56 -11.87 -3.84
C ILE A 38 -4.34 -13.27 -4.40
N ARG A 39 -4.02 -13.36 -5.70
CA ARG A 39 -3.65 -14.61 -6.38
C ARG A 39 -2.39 -15.22 -5.75
N ARG A 40 -2.26 -16.55 -5.79
CA ARG A 40 -1.14 -17.27 -5.13
C ARG A 40 0.18 -17.19 -5.91
N ASP A 41 0.12 -16.96 -7.21
CA ASP A 41 1.23 -16.81 -8.15
C ASP A 41 1.82 -15.40 -8.20
N ALA A 42 1.24 -14.45 -7.45
CA ALA A 42 1.71 -13.07 -7.43
C ALA A 42 3.05 -12.94 -6.69
N PRO A 43 4.08 -12.30 -7.30
CA PRO A 43 5.34 -12.05 -6.62
C PRO A 43 5.15 -11.03 -5.49
N PHE A 44 5.50 -11.43 -4.27
CA PHE A 44 5.30 -10.61 -3.06
C PHE A 44 6.03 -9.26 -3.12
N ARG A 45 7.25 -9.23 -3.67
CA ARG A 45 8.10 -8.02 -3.75
C ARG A 45 7.52 -6.91 -4.62
N THR A 46 6.71 -7.24 -5.62
CA THR A 46 6.07 -6.24 -6.47
C THR A 46 4.64 -5.96 -6.00
N THR A 47 3.93 -6.98 -5.57
CA THR A 47 2.52 -6.86 -5.16
C THR A 47 2.33 -6.07 -3.87
N CYS A 48 3.38 -5.95 -3.03
CA CYS A 48 3.32 -5.10 -1.84
C CYS A 48 3.08 -3.61 -2.16
N TYR A 49 3.46 -3.13 -3.36
CA TYR A 49 3.20 -1.74 -3.78
C TYR A 49 1.73 -1.45 -4.01
N CYS A 50 0.92 -2.46 -4.34
CA CYS A 50 -0.53 -2.31 -4.49
C CYS A 50 -1.22 -1.90 -3.18
N GLY A 51 -0.61 -2.19 -2.01
CA GLY A 51 -1.18 -1.85 -0.71
C GLY A 51 -1.19 -0.35 -0.38
N CYS A 52 -0.47 0.49 -1.15
CA CYS A 52 -0.46 1.93 -0.94
C CYS A 52 -0.15 2.70 -2.23
N GLY A 53 1.13 2.75 -2.62
CA GLY A 53 1.62 3.70 -3.62
C GLY A 53 0.98 3.53 -4.99
N GLU A 54 0.95 2.31 -5.52
CA GLU A 54 0.48 2.04 -6.88
C GLU A 54 -1.00 2.33 -7.05
N THR A 55 -1.83 1.84 -6.13
CA THR A 55 -3.28 2.04 -6.19
C THR A 55 -3.67 3.50 -6.00
N THR A 56 -2.92 4.24 -5.17
CA THR A 56 -3.11 5.69 -5.00
C THR A 56 -2.72 6.46 -6.26
N GLY A 57 -1.60 6.11 -6.90
CA GLY A 57 -1.14 6.75 -8.14
C GLY A 57 -2.11 6.52 -9.30
N VAL A 58 -2.48 5.25 -9.54
CA VAL A 58 -3.43 4.87 -10.61
C VAL A 58 -4.82 5.43 -10.32
N GLY A 59 -5.28 5.35 -9.07
CA GLY A 59 -6.57 5.89 -8.65
C GLY A 59 -6.63 7.42 -8.80
N GLY A 60 -5.55 8.13 -8.48
CA GLY A 60 -5.47 9.58 -8.64
C GLY A 60 -5.70 10.01 -10.09
N VAL A 61 -5.15 9.29 -11.06
CA VAL A 61 -5.31 9.59 -12.49
C VAL A 61 -6.67 9.13 -13.02
N THR A 62 -7.06 7.89 -12.74
CA THR A 62 -8.23 7.26 -13.36
C THR A 62 -9.55 7.56 -12.66
N LYS A 63 -9.55 7.68 -11.32
CA LYS A 63 -10.76 7.88 -10.52
C LYS A 63 -10.96 9.33 -10.12
N THR A 64 -9.89 9.99 -9.65
CA THR A 64 -9.99 11.37 -9.16
C THR A 64 -9.92 12.38 -10.30
N ALA A 65 -8.84 12.34 -11.09
CA ALA A 65 -8.63 13.28 -12.19
C ALA A 65 -9.40 12.91 -13.47
N LYS A 66 -9.86 11.66 -13.60
CA LYS A 66 -10.63 11.14 -14.75
C LYS A 66 -9.99 11.52 -16.09
N VAL A 67 -8.68 11.29 -16.19
CA VAL A 67 -7.92 11.64 -17.39
C VAL A 67 -8.36 10.78 -18.56
N GLU A 68 -8.73 11.43 -19.66
CA GLU A 68 -9.11 10.75 -20.90
C GLU A 68 -7.91 10.60 -21.86
N PRO A 69 -7.92 9.59 -22.75
CA PRO A 69 -6.90 9.45 -23.79
C PRO A 69 -6.76 10.74 -24.63
N GLY A 70 -5.52 11.19 -24.83
CA GLY A 70 -5.22 12.44 -25.54
C GLY A 70 -5.17 13.71 -24.68
N SER A 71 -5.45 13.60 -23.37
CA SER A 71 -5.30 14.72 -22.44
C SER A 71 -3.81 15.05 -22.18
N ASN A 72 -3.50 16.35 -22.10
CA ASN A 72 -2.18 16.81 -21.65
C ASN A 72 -2.14 16.83 -20.12
N VAL A 73 -1.19 16.09 -19.52
CA VAL A 73 -1.06 15.96 -18.06
C VAL A 73 0.34 16.37 -17.63
N VAL A 74 0.42 17.16 -16.56
CA VAL A 74 1.68 17.50 -15.89
C VAL A 74 1.71 16.83 -14.54
N VAL A 75 2.87 16.28 -14.17
CA VAL A 75 3.04 15.68 -12.84
C VAL A 75 4.22 16.30 -12.14
N PHE A 76 3.97 16.76 -10.93
CA PHE A 76 4.98 17.19 -9.98
C PHE A 76 5.31 16.04 -9.00
N GLY A 77 6.56 15.58 -9.03
CA GLY A 77 7.08 14.51 -8.17
C GLY A 77 7.08 13.12 -8.84
N LEU A 78 8.25 12.47 -8.83
CA LEU A 78 8.50 11.13 -9.40
C LEU A 78 8.87 10.11 -8.30
N GLY A 79 8.16 10.16 -7.17
CA GLY A 79 8.36 9.23 -6.06
C GLY A 79 7.68 7.87 -6.26
N GLY A 80 7.81 6.98 -5.26
CA GLY A 80 7.30 5.60 -5.28
C GLY A 80 5.77 5.43 -5.39
N ILE A 81 5.00 6.51 -5.45
CA ILE A 81 3.56 6.49 -5.76
C ILE A 81 3.33 6.17 -7.24
N ARG A 82 4.24 6.59 -8.13
CA ARG A 82 4.08 6.36 -9.57
C ARG A 82 4.83 5.15 -10.09
N ASN A 83 6.04 4.84 -9.63
CA ASN A 83 6.87 3.88 -10.37
C ASN A 83 6.29 2.46 -10.20
N PRO A 84 5.61 1.88 -11.22
CA PRO A 84 5.36 0.45 -11.17
C PRO A 84 6.76 -0.16 -11.28
N GLY A 85 7.22 -0.81 -10.21
CA GLY A 85 8.51 -1.51 -10.27
C GLY A 85 8.55 -2.32 -11.55
N ARG A 86 9.58 -2.10 -12.39
CA ARG A 86 9.74 -2.89 -13.60
C ARG A 86 9.60 -4.37 -13.19
N PRO A 87 8.90 -5.19 -13.99
CA PRO A 87 8.69 -6.60 -13.66
C PRO A 87 10.02 -7.40 -13.53
N ASP A 88 11.16 -6.80 -13.90
CA ASP A 88 12.50 -7.36 -13.82
C ASP A 88 13.25 -7.07 -12.49
N GLY A 89 12.64 -6.34 -11.55
CA GLY A 89 13.22 -6.11 -10.22
C GLY A 89 14.53 -5.31 -10.20
N ARG A 90 14.91 -4.62 -11.29
CA ARG A 90 16.09 -3.75 -11.29
C ARG A 90 15.66 -2.32 -10.96
N GLY A 91 15.91 -1.93 -9.72
CA GLY A 91 15.90 -0.52 -9.32
C GLY A 91 16.95 0.26 -10.10
N GLY A 92 16.60 1.49 -10.49
CA GLY A 92 17.58 2.47 -10.96
C GLY A 92 18.45 2.96 -9.81
#